data_AF-A0A366DPE5-F1
#
_entry.id   AF-A0A366DPE5-F1
#
_cell.length_a   1.000
_cell.length_b   1.000
_cell.length_c   1.000
_cell.angle_alpha   90.00
_cell.angle_beta   90.00
_cell.angle_gamma   90.00
#
_symmetry.space_group_name_H-M   'P 1'
#
loop_
_entity.id
_entity.type
_entity.pdbx_description
1 polymer ?
#
loop_
_entity_poly.entity_id
_entity_poly.type
_entity_poly.pdbx_seq_one_letter_code
_entity_poly.pdbx_strand_id
1 'polypeptide(L)' 'MSTNFHLASMIGSIAFIVLVGCGFIVVLTVPALAHKPIYPMLTVVGVALVVTPIIGWYVATRMQQLR' A
#
# COMPACT_ATOMS: atom_id res chain seq x y z
N MET A 1 -8.57 21.79 -9.10
CA MET A 1 -8.06 20.46 -8.73
C MET A 1 -9.09 19.44 -9.21
N SER A 2 -8.78 18.66 -10.26
CA SER A 2 -9.78 17.77 -10.88
C SER A 2 -10.12 16.62 -9.93
N THR A 3 -11.42 16.31 -9.79
CA THR A 3 -11.95 15.23 -8.93
C THR A 3 -11.20 13.90 -9.09
N ASN A 4 -10.65 13.64 -10.28
CA ASN A 4 -9.83 12.47 -10.59
C ASN A 4 -8.54 12.38 -9.75
N PHE A 5 -7.91 13.52 -9.45
CA PHE A 5 -6.70 13.57 -8.62
C PHE A 5 -7.03 13.29 -7.15
N HIS A 6 -8.20 13.75 -6.68
CA HIS A 6 -8.70 13.40 -5.35
C HIS A 6 -9.03 11.91 -5.23
N LEU A 7 -9.70 11.33 -6.24
CA LEU A 7 -10.01 9.90 -6.25
C LEU A 7 -8.74 9.03 -6.30
N ALA A 8 -7.77 9.38 -7.14
CA ALA A 8 -6.49 8.67 -7.20
C ALA A 8 -5.72 8.74 -5.87
N SER A 9 -5.70 9.91 -5.23
CA SER A 9 -5.09 10.10 -3.91
C SER A 9 -5.79 9.28 -2.82
N MET A 10 -7.13 9.26 -2.79
CA MET A 10 -7.89 8.46 -1.84
C MET A 10 -7.65 6.96 -2.03
N ILE A 11 -7.72 6.46 -3.26
CA ILE A 11 -7.49 5.04 -3.56
C ILE A 11 -6.05 4.64 -3.20
N GLY A 12 -5.06 5.48 -3.52
CA GLY A 12 -3.67 5.24 -3.14
C GLY A 12 -3.49 5.16 -1.63
N SER A 13 -4.11 6.08 -0.89
CA SER A 13 -4.05 6.10 0.58
C SER A 13 -4.66 4.85 1.22
N ILE A 14 -5.82 4.40 0.70
CA ILE A 14 -6.48 3.18 1.16
C ILE A 14 -5.60 1.96 0.88
N ALA A 15 -5.07 1.83 -0.34
CA ALA A 15 -4.19 0.73 -0.72
C ALA A 15 -2.94 0.68 0.17
N PHE A 16 -2.35 1.83 0.50
CA PHE A 16 -1.19 1.92 1.40
C PHE A 16 -1.52 1.39 2.81
N ILE A 17 -2.61 1.86 3.41
CA ILE A 17 -3.03 1.44 4.76
C ILE A 17 -3.32 -0.06 4.80
N VAL A 18 -3.99 -0.60 3.78
CA VAL A 18 -4.29 -2.03 3.69
C VAL A 18 -3.01 -2.86 3.59
N LEU A 19 -2.06 -2.47 2.72
CA LEU A 19 -0.78 -3.18 2.56
C LEU A 19 0.04 -3.17 3.85
N VAL A 20 0.16 -2.01 4.50
CA VAL A 20 0.90 -1.88 5.77
C VAL A 20 0.21 -2.69 6.88
N GLY A 21 -1.11 -2.59 7.01
CA GLY A 21 -1.88 -3.33 8.00
C GLY A 21 -1.74 -4.85 7.85
N CYS A 22 -1.93 -5.37 6.63
CA CYS A 22 -1.72 -6.79 6.34
C CYS A 22 -0.27 -7.22 6.63
N GLY A 23 0.72 -6.44 6.21
CA GLY A 23 2.12 -6.78 6.47
C GLY A 23 2.44 -6.79 7.96
N PHE A 24 1.90 -5.87 8.76
CA PHE A 24 2.11 -5.84 10.20
C PHE A 24 1.47 -7.04 10.89
N ILE A 25 0.26 -7.43 10.49
CA ILE A 25 -0.39 -8.66 10.98
C ILE A 25 0.52 -9.85 10.71
N VAL A 26 1.06 -10.00 9.50
CA VAL A 26 1.96 -11.11 9.17
C VAL A 26 3.23 -11.10 10.03
N VAL A 27 3.88 -9.94 10.16
CA VAL A 27 5.10 -9.78 10.97
C VAL A 27 4.87 -10.15 12.43
N LEU A 28 3.73 -9.78 13.00
CA LEU A 28 3.38 -10.06 14.38
C LEU A 28 2.87 -11.49 14.60
N THR A 29 2.27 -12.11 13.58
CA THR A 29 1.74 -13.49 13.67
C THR A 29 2.85 -14.52 13.50
N VAL A 30 3.89 -14.24 12.70
CA VAL A 30 4.98 -15.19 12.45
C VAL A 30 6.05 -15.07 13.55
N PRO A 31 6.27 -16.12 14.37
CA PRO A 31 7.15 -16.03 15.55
C PRO A 31 8.59 -15.63 15.22
N ALA A 32 9.10 -16.10 14.08
CA ALA A 32 10.46 -15.79 13.61
C ALA A 32 10.65 -14.30 13.29
N LEU A 33 9.60 -13.61 12.83
CA LEU A 33 9.65 -12.17 12.54
C LEU A 33 9.34 -11.34 13.79
N ALA A 34 8.47 -11.83 14.66
CA ALA A 34 8.07 -11.17 15.90
C ALA A 34 9.22 -11.02 16.92
N HIS A 35 10.30 -11.79 16.80
CA HIS A 35 11.46 -11.69 17.71
C HIS A 35 12.23 -10.38 17.55
N LYS A 36 12.22 -9.78 16.34
CA LYS A 36 12.81 -8.47 16.05
C LYS A 36 11.90 -7.73 15.05
N PRO A 37 10.74 -7.23 15.49
CA PRO A 37 9.67 -6.79 14.58
C PRO A 37 9.99 -5.48 13.85
N ILE A 38 10.89 -4.65 14.39
CA ILE A 38 11.24 -3.34 13.83
C ILE A 38 11.74 -3.44 12.39
N TYR A 39 12.72 -4.30 12.12
CA TYR A 39 13.28 -4.47 10.77
C TYR A 39 12.22 -4.94 9.74
N PRO A 40 11.48 -6.04 9.97
CA PRO A 40 10.46 -6.49 9.05
C PRO A 40 9.31 -5.47 8.88
N MET A 41 8.88 -4.78 9.93
CA MET A 41 7.89 -3.70 9.83
C MET A 41 8.38 -2.54 8.95
N LEU A 42 9.64 -2.11 9.10
CA LEU A 42 10.21 -1.06 8.25
C LEU A 42 10.27 -1.49 6.78
N THR A 43 10.64 -2.76 6.50
CA THR A 43 10.56 -3.29 5.13
C THR A 43 9.14 -3.33 4.60
N VAL A 44 8.13 -3.70 5.40
CA VAL A 44 6.73 -3.66 4.99
C VAL A 44 6.32 -2.25 4.57
N VAL A 45 6.66 -1.24 5.37
CA VAL A 45 6.36 0.16 5.06
C VAL A 45 7.10 0.61 3.79
N GLY A 46 8.39 0.28 3.67
CA GLY A 46 9.19 0.62 2.50
C GLY A 46 8.65 -0.01 1.21
N VAL A 47 8.28 -1.29 1.26
CA VAL A 47 7.68 -1.99 0.12
C VAL A 47 6.30 -1.41 -0.21
N ALA A 48 5.46 -1.16 0.80
CA ALA A 48 4.15 -0.54 0.58
C ALA A 48 4.27 0.83 -0.09
N LEU A 49 5.23 1.67 0.31
CA LEU A 49 5.47 2.98 -0.32
C LEU A 49 5.84 2.88 -1.80
N VAL A 50 6.56 1.83 -2.20
CA VAL A 50 6.92 1.61 -3.61
C VAL A 50 5.77 0.99 -4.40
N VAL A 51 5.01 0.08 -3.79
CA VAL A 51 3.92 -0.65 -4.45
C VAL A 51 2.68 0.23 -4.61
N THR A 52 2.35 1.08 -3.65
CA THR A 52 1.18 1.98 -3.70
C THR A 52 1.12 2.86 -4.96
N PRO A 53 2.16 3.60 -5.38
CA PRO A 53 2.10 4.40 -6.59
C PRO A 53 1.98 3.55 -7.86
N ILE A 54 2.55 2.34 -7.87
CA ILE A 54 2.43 1.39 -8.99
C ILE A 54 0.96 0.94 -9.13
N ILE A 55 0.33 0.55 -8.01
CA ILE A 55 -1.09 0.19 -7.98
C ILE A 55 -1.95 1.39 -8.37
N GLY A 56 -1.67 2.58 -7.82
CA GLY A 56 -2.39 3.80 -8.14
C GLY A 56 -2.33 4.15 -9.63
N TRP A 57 -1.16 4.02 -10.26
CA TRP A 57 -0.98 4.21 -11.69
C TRP A 57 -1.73 3.17 -12.53
N TYR A 58 -1.63 1.90 -12.16
CA TYR A 58 -2.34 0.82 -12.84
C TYR A 58 -3.86 0.99 -12.76
N VAL A 59 -4.39 1.37 -11.59
CA VAL A 59 -5.82 1.63 -11.40
C VAL A 59 -6.26 2.88 -12.17
N ALA A 60 -5.47 3.96 -12.15
CA ALA A 60 -5.76 5.19 -12.89
C ALA A 60 -5.82 4.95 -14.41
N THR A 61 -4.84 4.23 -14.97
CA THR A 61 -4.81 3.89 -16.40
C THR A 61 -5.99 3.03 -16.82
N ARG A 62 -6.40 2.07 -15.99
CA ARG A 62 -7.60 1.26 -16.23
C ARG A 62 -8.89 2.06 -16.19
N MET A 63 -9.02 3.00 -15.25
CA MET A 63 -10.20 3.87 -15.17
C MET A 63 -10.31 4.80 -16.40
N GLN A 64 -9.20 5.24 -16.96
CA GLN A 64 -9.20 6.04 -18.20
C GLN A 64 -9.60 5.24 -19.44
N GLN A 65 -9.33 3.93 -19.49
CA GLN A 65 -9.72 3.06 -20.60
C GLN A 65 -11.21 2.68 -20.61
N LEU A 66 -11.90 2.84 -19.47
CA LEU A 66 -13.32 2.53 -19.32
C LEU A 66 -14.24 3.72 -19.66
N ARG A 67 -13.69 4.88 -20.00
CA ARG A 67 -14.42 6.12 -20.29
C ARG A 67 -14.39 6.44 -21.78
#